data_AF-A0A9E2NYN8-F1
#
_entry.id   AF-A0A9E2NYN8-F1
#
_cell.length_a   1.000
_cell.length_b   1.000
_cell.length_c   1.000
_cell.angle_alpha   90.00
_cell.angle_beta   90.00
_cell.angle_gamma   90.00
#
_symmetry.space_group_name_H-M   'P 1'
#
loop_
_entity.id
_entity.type
_entity.pdbx_description
1 polymer ?
#
loop_
_entity_poly.entity_id
_entity_poly.type
_entity_poly.pdbx_seq_one_letter_code
_entity_poly.pdbx_strand_id
1 'polypeptide(L)' 'MRITLNEDPQFVEKIRAGLRKKELYCPCRLEKSEDNICICKEFRDQIADPDYEGYCHCRLYYKHKD' A
#
# COMPACT_ATOMS: atom_id res chain seq x y z
N MET A 1 6.03 -14.32 6.65
CA MET A 1 5.41 -13.00 6.46
C MET A 1 5.08 -12.84 4.98
N ARG A 2 3.83 -13.08 4.59
CA ARG A 2 3.38 -12.96 3.20
C ARG A 2 2.64 -11.64 2.98
N ILE A 3 2.97 -10.94 1.90
CA ILE A 3 2.22 -9.76 1.45
C ILE A 3 1.61 -10.07 0.08
N THR A 4 0.31 -9.86 -0.06
CA THR A 4 -0.42 -10.04 -1.32
C THR A 4 -1.03 -8.73 -1.78
N LEU A 5 -1.39 -8.67 -3.06
CA LEU A 5 -2.25 -7.61 -3.56
C LEU A 5 -3.69 -7.82 -3.08
N ASN A 6 -4.50 -6.78 -3.20
CA ASN A 6 -5.95 -6.89 -3.13
C ASN A 6 -6.46 -7.99 -4.07
N GLU A 7 -7.49 -8.71 -3.63
CA GLU A 7 -8.11 -9.80 -4.39
C GLU A 7 -8.86 -9.33 -5.64
N ASP A 8 -9.35 -8.08 -5.66
CA ASP A 8 -10.02 -7.47 -6.81
C ASP A 8 -8.97 -6.93 -7.81
N PRO A 9 -8.81 -7.56 -9.00
CA PRO A 9 -7.82 -7.12 -9.98
C PRO A 9 -8.12 -5.75 -10.59
N GLN A 10 -9.40 -5.38 -10.70
CA GLN A 10 -9.81 -4.08 -11.23
C GLN A 10 -9.46 -2.96 -10.24
N PHE A 11 -9.65 -3.22 -8.95
CA PHE A 11 -9.21 -2.31 -7.90
C PHE A 11 -7.69 -2.13 -7.90
N VAL A 12 -6.92 -3.22 -8.00
CA VAL A 12 -5.46 -3.17 -8.10
C VAL A 12 -5.03 -2.31 -9.28
N GLU A 13 -5.64 -2.49 -10.45
CA GLU A 13 -5.27 -1.71 -11.64
C GLU A 13 -5.62 -0.23 -11.48
N LYS A 14 -6.76 0.10 -10.87
CA LYS A 14 -7.15 1.48 -10.56
C LYS A 14 -6.12 2.16 -9.66
N ILE A 15 -5.67 1.49 -8.59
CA ILE A 15 -4.66 2.06 -7.69
C ILE A 15 -3.30 2.18 -8.38
N ARG A 16 -2.89 1.20 -9.19
CA ARG A 16 -1.64 1.26 -9.98
C ARG A 16 -1.65 2.40 -11.00
N ALA A 17 -2.78 2.63 -11.66
CA ALA A 17 -2.95 3.79 -12.53
C ALA A 17 -2.83 5.11 -11.75
N GLY A 18 -3.39 5.17 -10.55
CA GLY A 18 -3.21 6.29 -9.62
C GLY A 18 -1.75 6.53 -9.27
N LEU A 19 -1.01 5.48 -8.92
CA LEU A 19 0.43 5.54 -8.63
C LEU A 19 1.24 6.07 -9.81
N ARG A 20 0.98 5.58 -11.03
CA ARG A 20 1.68 6.05 -12.25
C ARG A 20 1.42 7.54 -12.50
N LYS A 21 0.17 8.00 -12.35
CA LYS A 21 -0.20 9.42 -12.50
C LYS A 21 0.43 10.31 -11.43
N LYS A 22 0.69 9.77 -10.25
CA LYS A 22 1.28 10.48 -9.12
C LYS A 22 2.77 10.23 -8.96
N GLU A 23 3.49 9.76 -9.98
CA GLU A 23 4.94 9.59 -9.92
C GLU A 23 5.36 8.70 -8.73
N LEU A 24 4.63 7.60 -8.51
CA LEU A 24 4.79 6.61 -7.43
C LEU A 24 4.39 7.07 -6.01
N TYR A 25 4.01 8.33 -5.80
CA TYR A 25 3.42 8.77 -4.53
C TYR A 25 2.02 8.15 -4.30
N CYS A 26 1.67 7.81 -3.05
CA CYS A 26 0.39 7.13 -2.74
C CYS A 26 -0.78 7.96 -3.28
N PRO A 27 -1.69 7.36 -4.07
CA PRO A 27 -2.88 8.07 -4.53
C PRO A 27 -3.77 8.52 -3.36
N CYS A 28 -3.67 7.84 -2.22
CA CYS A 28 -4.41 8.07 -0.99
C CYS A 28 -3.95 9.26 -0.13
N ARG A 29 -2.79 9.87 -0.43
CA ARG A 29 -2.21 10.96 0.37
C ARG A 29 -2.15 12.24 -0.46
N LEU A 30 -2.48 13.39 0.14
CA LEU A 30 -2.43 14.68 -0.55
C LEU A 30 -1.00 15.18 -0.72
N GLU A 31 -0.19 15.04 0.32
CA GLU A 31 1.20 15.50 0.37
C GLU A 31 2.14 14.62 -0.47
N LYS A 32 2.95 15.27 -1.32
CA LYS A 32 4.09 14.63 -1.99
C LYS A 32 5.32 14.71 -1.08
N SER A 33 5.54 13.65 -0.32
CA SER A 33 6.70 13.47 0.56
C SER A 33 7.30 12.09 0.38
N GLU A 34 8.57 11.92 0.73
CA GLU A 34 9.27 10.63 0.62
C GLU A 34 8.55 9.51 1.39
N ASP A 35 7.92 9.85 2.52
CA ASP A 35 7.12 8.93 3.32
C ASP A 35 5.91 8.37 2.58
N ASN A 36 5.40 9.11 1.60
CA ASN A 36 4.23 8.74 0.82
C ASN A 36 4.58 8.02 -0.49
N ILE A 37 5.86 7.80 -0.83
CA ILE A 37 6.25 6.98 -1.98
C ILE A 37 5.82 5.53 -1.73
N CYS A 38 5.05 4.94 -2.64
CA CYS A 38 4.58 3.56 -2.50
C CYS A 38 5.74 2.56 -2.64
N ILE A 39 5.96 1.62 -1.72
CA ILE A 39 5.18 1.33 -0.51
C ILE A 39 5.50 2.35 0.60
N CYS A 40 4.47 3.06 1.06
CA CYS A 40 4.63 4.19 1.99
C CYS A 40 5.23 3.77 3.32
N LYS A 41 5.88 4.71 4.00
CA LYS A 41 6.50 4.51 5.31
C LYS A 41 5.50 3.93 6.32
N GLU A 42 4.28 4.46 6.36
CA GLU A 42 3.22 3.97 7.23
C GLU A 42 2.97 2.46 7.11
N PHE A 43 2.83 1.94 5.87
CA PHE A 43 2.63 0.51 5.71
C PHE A 43 3.91 -0.29 6.01
N ARG A 44 5.09 0.24 5.67
CA ARG A 44 6.37 -0.36 6.03
C ARG A 44 6.53 -0.51 7.55
N ASP A 45 6.11 0.48 8.31
CA ASP A 45 6.13 0.46 9.78
C ASP A 45 5.09 -0.52 10.34
N GLN A 46 3.88 -0.57 9.77
CA GLN A 46 2.85 -1.55 10.15
C GLN A 46 3.32 -2.99 9.93
N ILE A 47 3.93 -3.29 8.78
CA ILE A 47 4.38 -4.65 8.48
C ILE A 47 5.65 -5.07 9.24
N ALA A 48 6.36 -4.11 9.85
CA ALA A 48 7.49 -4.38 10.74
C ALA A 48 7.04 -4.96 12.09
N ASP A 49 5.79 -4.68 12.50
CA ASP A 49 5.16 -5.37 13.62
C ASP A 49 4.82 -6.81 13.20
N PRO A 50 5.41 -7.84 13.83
CA PRO A 50 5.11 -9.24 13.50
C PRO A 50 3.64 -9.60 13.74
N ASP A 51 2.97 -8.95 14.69
CA ASP A 51 1.59 -9.25 15.06
C ASP A 51 0.55 -8.58 14.15
N TYR A 52 0.95 -7.62 13.33
CA TYR A 52 0.07 -6.91 12.42
C TYR A 52 -0.43 -7.82 11.28
N GLU A 53 -1.74 -7.83 11.08
CA GLU A 53 -2.41 -8.41 9.92
C GLU A 53 -3.38 -7.40 9.35
N GLY A 54 -3.38 -7.23 8.03
CA GLY A 54 -4.36 -6.37 7.40
C GLY A 54 -3.88 -5.61 6.18
N TYR A 55 -4.76 -4.73 5.72
CA TYR A 55 -4.57 -3.89 4.56
C TYR A 55 -3.78 -2.63 4.88
N CYS A 56 -2.92 -2.21 3.94
CA CYS A 56 -2.48 -0.82 3.89
C CYS A 56 -3.68 0.13 3.73
N HIS A 57 -3.54 1.43 4.04
CA HIS A 57 -4.65 2.39 4.02
C HIS A 57 -5.42 2.45 2.69
N CYS A 58 -4.71 2.38 1.55
CA CYS A 58 -5.34 2.38 0.22
C CYS A 58 -5.83 0.99 -0.23
N ARG A 59 -5.69 -0.03 0.63
CA ARG A 59 -6.07 -1.43 0.41
C ARG A 59 -5.40 -2.10 -0.79
N LEU A 60 -4.28 -1.58 -1.28
CA LEU A 60 -3.52 -2.21 -2.37
C LEU A 60 -2.83 -3.49 -1.93
N TYR A 61 -2.27 -3.50 -0.71
CA TYR A 61 -1.50 -4.61 -0.15
C TYR A 61 -2.17 -5.13 1.11
N TYR A 62 -2.14 -6.44 1.31
CA TYR A 62 -2.56 -7.14 2.52
C TYR A 62 -1.37 -7.91 3.11
N LYS A 63 -1.02 -7.67 4.37
CA LYS A 63 -0.08 -8.52 5.13
C LYS A 63 -0.87 -9.63 5.82
N HIS A 64 -0.45 -10.86 5.58
CA HIS A 64 -0.91 -12.05 6.30
C HIS A 64 -0.09 -12.20 7.58
N LYS A 65 -0.75 -12.48 8.70
CA LYS A 65 -0.10 -13.07 9.87
C LYS A 65 0.31 -14.49 9.49
N ASP A 66 1.52 -14.90 9.83
CA ASP A 66 1.92 -16.30 9.70
C ASP A 66 1.21 -17.16 10.76
#